data_AF-A0A819RGW1-F1
#
_entry.id   AF-A0A819RGW1-F1
#
_cell.length_a   1.000
_cell.length_b   1.000
_cell.length_c   1.000
_cell.angle_alpha   90.00
_cell.angle_beta   90.00
_cell.angle_gamma   90.00
#
_symmetry.space_group_name_H-M   'P 1'
#
loop_
_entity.id
_entity.type
_entity.pdbx_description
1 polymer ?
#
loop_
_entity_poly.entity_id
_entity_poly.type
_entity_poly.pdbx_seq_one_letter_code
_entity_poly.pdbx_strand_id
1 'polypeptide(L)'
;MQIVKAVSRRVLSCMKILFKQLIRRKPMVTLQVEIDTQIEFKRTLTWWQLLAIGLGAIIGDGIFVLSGQAASIYAGPSVIVSFILTGIIALFSALSFSELGAMMPLAGSVYTYTYAALGEYLAWFIGWNSILLYLFGVMTITVAWSGYVVKFIYLVSDFNATRAIVQAPIGWNETVETFYVTGQTINLPAIAITIAITVLLIIGVRKTAMANLVLVVIKIIILLIFIFACCKYVNTKNYDPFFPTNLGSFSKYGVTGMLQASTYVFFAHVGFDSVATAAQEVKSPEKSLPIALIGSTIISLVLYVG
;
A
#
# COMPACT_ATOMS: atom_id res chain seq x y z
N MET A 1 39.48 35.37 22.90
CA MET A 1 39.69 34.62 21.63
C MET A 1 39.90 33.10 21.82
N GLN A 2 40.53 32.61 22.90
CA GLN A 2 40.74 31.16 23.11
C GLN A 2 39.45 30.38 23.45
N ILE A 3 38.51 30.97 24.19
CA ILE A 3 37.25 30.32 24.59
C ILE A 3 36.37 30.01 23.37
N VAL A 4 36.26 30.94 22.41
CA VAL A 4 35.50 30.74 21.16
C VAL A 4 36.09 29.61 20.31
N LYS A 5 37.42 29.50 20.22
CA LYS A 5 38.09 28.40 19.52
C LYS A 5 37.94 27.05 20.23
N ALA A 6 37.78 27.03 21.55
CA ALA A 6 37.55 25.81 22.33
C ALA A 6 36.09 25.33 22.22
N VAL A 7 35.13 26.24 22.25
CA VAL A 7 33.70 25.95 22.03
C VAL A 7 33.48 25.47 20.59
N SER A 8 34.04 26.16 19.59
CA SER A 8 33.99 25.74 18.19
C SER A 8 34.54 24.31 17.97
N ARG A 9 35.67 23.96 18.61
CA ARG A 9 36.23 22.60 18.53
C ARG A 9 35.37 21.54 19.22
N ARG A 10 34.76 21.85 20.38
CA ARG A 10 33.83 20.92 21.05
C ARG A 10 32.54 20.72 20.26
N VAL A 11 32.00 21.77 19.64
CA VAL A 11 30.83 21.69 18.76
C VAL A 11 31.16 20.87 17.51
N LEU A 12 32.31 21.11 16.85
CA LEU A 12 32.74 20.30 15.71
C LEU A 12 32.96 18.83 16.10
N SER A 13 33.50 18.57 17.29
CA SER A 13 33.71 17.21 17.79
C SER A 13 32.39 16.52 18.11
N CYS A 14 31.43 17.20 18.73
CA CYS A 14 30.09 16.67 18.95
C CYS A 14 29.37 16.42 17.62
N MET A 15 29.44 17.35 16.66
CA MET A 15 28.90 17.14 15.32
C MET A 15 29.52 15.93 14.63
N LYS A 16 30.84 15.72 14.74
CA LYS A 16 31.49 14.53 14.16
C LYS A 16 31.08 13.23 14.86
N ILE A 17 30.87 13.25 16.17
CA ILE A 17 30.38 12.08 16.93
C ILE A 17 28.92 11.79 16.56
N LEU A 18 28.07 12.82 16.51
CA LEU A 18 26.67 12.71 16.09
C LEU A 18 26.58 12.19 14.65
N PHE A 19 27.38 12.74 13.73
CA PHE A 19 27.43 12.30 12.34
C PHE A 19 27.92 10.85 12.21
N LYS A 20 28.91 10.43 13.02
CA LYS A 20 29.33 9.02 13.10
C LYS A 20 28.24 8.10 13.64
N GLN A 21 27.45 8.56 14.61
CA GLN A 21 26.32 7.81 15.15
C GLN A 21 25.19 7.69 14.11
N LEU A 22 24.88 8.77 13.39
CA LEU A 22 23.85 8.83 12.35
C LEU A 22 24.15 7.95 11.12
N ILE A 23 25.43 7.67 10.84
CA ILE A 23 25.88 6.82 9.72
C ILE A 23 26.15 5.38 10.15
N ARG A 24 25.96 5.06 11.44
CA ARG A 24 26.19 3.70 11.94
C ARG A 24 25.28 2.72 11.21
N ARG A 25 25.89 1.66 10.66
CA ARG A 25 25.18 0.50 10.10
C ARG A 25 25.16 -0.61 11.14
N LYS A 26 24.09 -1.41 11.18
CA LYS A 26 24.12 -2.63 12.00
C LYS A 26 25.04 -3.63 11.29
N PRO A 27 26.04 -4.20 11.98
CA PRO A 27 26.82 -5.29 11.42
C PRO A 27 25.89 -6.48 11.15
N MET A 28 26.06 -7.15 10.00
CA MET A 28 25.31 -8.36 9.62
C MET A 28 25.38 -9.44 10.71
N VAL A 29 26.51 -9.53 11.42
CA VAL A 29 26.70 -10.48 12.54
C VAL A 29 25.73 -10.19 13.70
N THR A 30 25.45 -8.93 14.02
CA THR A 30 24.49 -8.56 15.08
C THR A 30 23.05 -8.85 14.65
N LEU A 31 22.75 -8.68 13.37
CA LEU A 31 21.46 -9.07 12.80
C LEU A 31 21.26 -10.59 12.83
N GLN A 32 22.31 -11.38 12.58
CA GLN A 32 22.28 -12.84 12.71
C GLN A 32 22.04 -13.28 14.17
N VAL A 33 22.71 -12.64 15.13
CA VAL A 33 22.45 -12.90 16.55
C VAL A 33 21.02 -12.52 16.95
N GLU A 34 20.43 -11.47 16.37
CA GLU A 34 19.00 -11.17 16.54
C GLU A 34 18.10 -12.23 15.90
N ILE A 35 18.45 -12.80 14.74
CA ILE A 35 17.74 -13.95 14.17
C ILE A 35 17.69 -15.10 15.19
N ASP A 36 18.82 -15.38 15.82
CA ASP A 36 18.98 -16.51 16.74
C ASP A 36 18.41 -16.25 18.15
N THR A 37 18.19 -14.98 18.54
CA THR A 37 17.67 -14.59 19.87
C THR A 37 16.19 -14.19 19.87
N GLN A 38 15.59 -13.92 18.71
CA GLN A 38 14.15 -13.72 18.58
C GLN A 38 13.40 -15.03 18.83
N ILE A 39 12.19 -14.94 19.38
CA ILE A 39 11.30 -16.08 19.63
C ILE A 39 11.16 -16.87 18.32
N GLU A 40 11.57 -18.14 18.30
CA GLU A 40 11.44 -19.01 17.12
C GLU A 40 9.98 -19.11 16.70
N PHE A 41 9.60 -18.36 15.66
CA PHE A 41 8.31 -18.54 15.02
C PHE A 41 8.26 -19.91 14.35
N LYS A 42 7.18 -20.66 14.55
CA LYS A 42 7.00 -21.95 13.89
C LYS A 42 6.91 -21.71 12.39
N ARG A 43 7.94 -22.13 11.64
CA ARG A 43 8.00 -22.02 10.18
C ARG A 43 6.95 -22.91 9.51
N THR A 44 5.75 -22.36 9.33
CA THR A 44 4.59 -23.08 8.79
C THR A 44 4.21 -22.61 7.39
N LEU A 45 4.58 -21.38 7.02
CA LEU A 45 4.21 -20.77 5.76
C LEU A 45 4.99 -21.35 4.58
N THR A 46 4.24 -21.62 3.51
CA THR A 46 4.74 -22.01 2.20
C THR A 46 4.67 -20.83 1.23
N TRP A 47 5.37 -20.93 0.11
CA TRP A 47 5.45 -19.87 -0.90
C TRP A 47 4.08 -19.47 -1.48
N TRP A 48 3.14 -20.40 -1.64
CA TRP A 48 1.77 -20.08 -2.09
C TRP A 48 0.99 -19.26 -1.06
N GLN A 49 1.17 -19.56 0.22
CA GLN A 49 0.52 -18.81 1.30
C GLN A 49 1.11 -17.40 1.41
N LEU A 50 2.42 -17.25 1.20
CA LEU A 50 3.07 -15.95 1.09
C LEU A 50 2.56 -15.16 -0.12
N LEU A 51 2.43 -15.81 -1.28
CA LEU A 51 1.87 -15.18 -2.47
C LEU A 51 0.44 -14.71 -2.22
N ALA A 52 -0.37 -15.51 -1.52
CA ALA A 52 -1.71 -15.10 -1.10
C ALA A 52 -1.69 -13.91 -0.11
N ILE A 53 -0.75 -13.88 0.84
CA ILE A 53 -0.57 -12.71 1.73
C ILE A 53 -0.27 -11.46 0.89
N GLY A 54 0.65 -11.53 -0.06
CA GLY A 54 0.98 -10.43 -0.96
C GLY A 54 -0.21 -9.96 -1.78
N LEU A 55 -0.92 -10.88 -2.45
CA LEU A 55 -2.14 -10.54 -3.20
C LEU A 55 -3.24 -9.96 -2.31
N GLY A 56 -3.39 -10.46 -1.09
CA GLY A 56 -4.36 -9.96 -0.12
C GLY A 56 -4.13 -8.54 0.33
N ALA A 57 -2.86 -8.15 0.42
CA ALA A 57 -2.41 -6.81 0.79
C ALA A 57 -2.48 -5.83 -0.39
N ILE A 58 -2.11 -6.27 -1.60
CA ILE A 58 -2.16 -5.46 -2.82
C ILE A 58 -3.61 -5.22 -3.28
N ILE A 59 -4.42 -6.28 -3.36
CA ILE A 59 -5.79 -6.21 -3.86
C ILE A 59 -6.72 -5.64 -2.78
N GLY A 60 -7.08 -4.38 -2.96
CA GLY A 60 -7.96 -3.64 -2.07
C GLY A 60 -8.57 -2.42 -2.72
N ASP A 61 -8.70 -1.34 -1.95
CA ASP A 61 -9.37 -0.11 -2.36
C ASP A 61 -8.84 0.48 -3.68
N GLY A 62 -7.54 0.38 -3.92
CA GLY A 62 -6.93 0.97 -5.11
C GLY A 62 -7.55 0.52 -6.44
N ILE A 63 -7.89 -0.76 -6.59
CA ILE A 63 -8.56 -1.25 -7.81
C ILE A 63 -10.08 -1.09 -7.76
N PHE A 64 -10.68 -1.15 -6.57
CA PHE A 64 -12.14 -1.15 -6.42
C PHE A 64 -12.75 0.27 -6.49
N VAL A 65 -12.07 1.29 -5.97
CA VAL A 65 -12.58 2.68 -5.94
C VAL A 65 -11.69 3.62 -6.74
N LEU A 66 -10.38 3.60 -6.50
CA LEU A 66 -9.49 4.63 -7.07
C LEU A 66 -9.33 4.50 -8.58
N SER A 67 -9.47 3.29 -9.14
CA SER A 67 -9.44 3.04 -10.59
C SER A 67 -10.51 3.85 -11.35
N GLY A 68 -11.75 3.85 -10.85
CA GLY A 68 -12.87 4.58 -11.46
C GLY A 68 -12.72 6.09 -11.34
N GLN A 69 -12.17 6.58 -10.22
CA GLN A 69 -11.85 8.00 -10.05
C GLN A 69 -10.70 8.43 -10.98
N ALA A 70 -9.65 7.62 -11.08
CA ALA A 70 -8.53 7.89 -11.98
C ALA A 70 -8.98 7.93 -13.46
N ALA A 71 -9.85 7.01 -13.86
CA ALA A 71 -10.41 6.99 -15.20
C ALA A 71 -11.32 8.20 -15.47
N SER A 72 -12.23 8.52 -14.55
CA SER A 72 -13.22 9.60 -14.79
C SER A 72 -12.61 11.00 -14.70
N ILE A 73 -11.67 11.23 -13.79
CA ILE A 73 -11.18 12.58 -13.44
C ILE A 73 -9.88 12.93 -14.19
N TYR A 74 -8.98 11.95 -14.35
CA TYR A 74 -7.61 12.23 -14.80
C TYR A 74 -7.28 11.67 -16.18
N ALA A 75 -7.50 10.37 -16.45
CA ALA A 75 -6.93 9.71 -17.63
C ALA A 75 -7.93 9.34 -18.74
N GLY A 76 -9.22 9.15 -18.42
CA GLY A 76 -10.15 8.53 -19.35
C GLY A 76 -9.77 7.08 -19.65
N PRO A 77 -9.98 6.61 -20.90
CA PRO A 77 -9.60 5.24 -21.31
C PRO A 77 -8.10 4.95 -21.20
N SER A 78 -7.25 5.99 -21.26
CA SER A 78 -5.79 5.85 -21.10
C SER A 78 -5.33 5.43 -19.69
N VAL A 79 -6.25 5.29 -18.73
CA VAL A 79 -5.95 4.79 -17.36
C VAL A 79 -5.24 3.43 -17.38
N ILE A 80 -5.48 2.61 -18.40
CA ILE A 80 -4.79 1.32 -18.60
C ILE A 80 -3.27 1.53 -18.70
N VAL A 81 -2.82 2.57 -19.41
CA VAL A 81 -1.40 2.90 -19.53
C VAL A 81 -0.84 3.33 -18.18
N SER A 82 -1.63 4.03 -17.37
CA SER A 82 -1.25 4.40 -16.00
C SER A 82 -1.04 3.18 -15.11
N PHE A 83 -1.91 2.17 -15.20
CA PHE A 83 -1.74 0.90 -14.49
C PHE A 83 -0.51 0.12 -14.97
N ILE A 84 -0.25 0.08 -16.28
CA ILE A 84 0.96 -0.57 -16.82
C ILE A 84 2.23 0.13 -16.32
N LEU A 85 2.28 1.46 -16.38
CA LEU A 85 3.42 2.25 -15.94
C LEU A 85 3.71 2.05 -14.45
N THR A 86 2.68 2.15 -13.62
CA THR A 86 2.82 1.94 -12.16
C THR A 86 3.18 0.51 -11.81
N GLY A 87 2.64 -0.47 -12.52
CA GLY A 87 2.99 -1.87 -12.36
C GLY A 87 4.45 -2.17 -12.67
N ILE A 88 5.02 -1.56 -13.70
CA ILE A 88 6.45 -1.68 -14.02
C ILE A 88 7.33 -1.08 -12.91
N ILE A 89 6.95 0.10 -12.40
CA ILE A 89 7.65 0.74 -11.27
C ILE A 89 7.58 -0.14 -10.01
N ALA A 90 6.40 -0.69 -9.72
CA ALA A 90 6.19 -1.62 -8.62
C ALA A 90 7.00 -2.90 -8.81
N LEU A 91 7.11 -3.44 -10.03
CA LEU A 91 7.90 -4.62 -10.33
C LEU A 91 9.40 -4.39 -10.09
N PHE A 92 9.95 -3.25 -10.52
CA PHE A 92 11.35 -2.91 -10.21
C PHE A 92 11.58 -2.81 -8.70
N SER A 93 10.62 -2.22 -7.97
CA SER A 93 10.68 -2.18 -6.52
C SER A 93 10.63 -3.60 -5.92
N ALA A 94 9.71 -4.45 -6.37
CA ALA A 94 9.57 -5.83 -5.91
C ALA A 94 10.83 -6.66 -6.20
N LEU A 95 11.51 -6.43 -7.32
CA LEU A 95 12.79 -7.07 -7.64
C LEU A 95 13.89 -6.67 -6.63
N SER A 96 14.04 -5.37 -6.33
CA SER A 96 15.00 -4.93 -5.30
C SER A 96 14.67 -5.48 -3.92
N PHE A 97 13.38 -5.53 -3.55
CA PHE A 97 12.94 -6.14 -2.29
C PHE A 97 13.16 -7.66 -2.26
N SER A 98 13.03 -8.33 -3.41
CA SER A 98 13.27 -9.77 -3.50
C SER A 98 14.72 -10.14 -3.22
N GLU A 99 15.66 -9.33 -3.74
CA GLU A 99 17.08 -9.52 -3.50
C GLU A 99 17.43 -9.29 -2.02
N LEU A 100 16.94 -8.18 -1.45
CA LEU A 100 17.17 -7.85 -0.04
C LEU A 100 16.52 -8.86 0.91
N GLY A 101 15.30 -9.32 0.61
CA GLY A 101 14.59 -10.32 1.41
C GLY A 101 15.23 -11.70 1.33
N ALA A 102 15.83 -12.07 0.19
CA ALA A 102 16.60 -13.30 0.07
C ALA A 102 17.94 -13.23 0.82
N MET A 103 18.61 -12.08 0.82
CA MET A 103 19.87 -11.86 1.54
C MET A 103 19.68 -11.74 3.06
N MET A 104 18.57 -11.15 3.51
CA MET A 104 18.27 -10.87 4.91
C MET A 104 16.87 -11.41 5.27
N PRO A 105 16.73 -12.71 5.57
CA PRO A 105 15.45 -13.34 5.90
C PRO A 105 14.98 -13.02 7.34
N LEU A 106 15.06 -11.75 7.71
CA LEU A 106 14.57 -11.18 8.96
C LEU A 106 13.13 -10.74 8.79
N ALA A 107 12.33 -10.83 9.86
CA ALA A 107 11.05 -10.13 9.91
C ALA A 107 11.35 -8.64 10.02
N GLY A 108 11.46 -8.00 8.86
CA GLY A 108 11.83 -6.61 8.74
C GLY A 108 11.52 -6.15 7.33
N SER A 109 10.60 -5.19 7.22
CA SER A 109 10.31 -4.51 5.95
C SER A 109 11.39 -3.46 5.67
N VAL A 110 11.05 -2.44 4.88
CA VAL A 110 11.92 -1.37 4.35
C VAL A 110 12.91 -0.78 5.37
N TYR A 111 12.47 -0.59 6.63
CA TYR A 111 13.30 -0.07 7.71
C TYR A 111 14.57 -0.90 7.94
N THR A 112 14.43 -2.22 8.12
CA THR A 112 15.54 -3.11 8.46
C THR A 112 16.54 -3.19 7.32
N TYR A 113 16.05 -3.25 6.08
CA TYR A 113 16.89 -3.27 4.89
C TYR A 113 17.67 -1.97 4.72
N THR A 114 17.03 -0.83 4.97
CA THR A 114 17.68 0.49 4.93
C THR A 114 18.73 0.62 6.03
N TYR A 115 18.45 0.14 7.23
CA TYR A 115 19.39 0.19 8.35
C TYR A 115 20.65 -0.62 8.06
N ALA A 116 20.51 -1.78 7.43
CA ALA A 116 21.64 -2.61 7.00
C ALA A 116 22.44 -1.96 5.86
N ALA A 117 21.76 -1.43 4.84
CA ALA A 117 22.41 -0.93 3.61
C ALA A 117 22.96 0.50 3.73
N LEU A 118 22.18 1.42 4.31
CA LEU A 118 22.40 2.87 4.22
C LEU A 118 22.74 3.53 5.56
N GLY A 119 22.40 2.89 6.68
CA GLY A 119 22.72 3.36 8.03
C GLY A 119 21.54 4.00 8.77
N GLU A 120 21.79 4.33 10.03
CA GLU A 120 20.76 4.64 11.03
C GLU A 120 19.89 5.85 10.69
N TYR A 121 20.45 6.96 10.20
CA TYR A 121 19.66 8.17 9.92
C TYR A 121 18.64 7.95 8.79
N LEU A 122 19.08 7.35 7.68
CA LEU A 122 18.21 7.06 6.55
C LEU A 122 17.17 6.01 6.94
N ALA A 123 17.55 5.01 7.74
CA ALA A 123 16.61 4.05 8.28
C ALA A 123 15.57 4.69 9.18
N TRP A 124 15.97 5.58 10.09
CA TRP A 124 15.06 6.34 10.95
C TRP A 124 14.08 7.17 10.14
N PHE A 125 14.55 7.89 9.11
CA PHE A 125 13.71 8.68 8.22
C PHE A 125 12.70 7.81 7.46
N ILE A 126 13.15 6.69 6.89
CA ILE A 126 12.28 5.74 6.17
C ILE A 126 11.30 5.05 7.12
N GLY A 127 11.70 4.75 8.35
CA GLY A 127 10.84 4.20 9.39
C GLY A 127 9.66 5.12 9.72
N TRP A 128 9.93 6.40 9.95
CA TRP A 128 8.88 7.40 10.17
C TRP A 128 7.97 7.57 8.95
N ASN A 129 8.54 7.59 7.74
CA ASN A 129 7.75 7.65 6.52
C ASN A 129 6.84 6.42 6.38
N SER A 130 7.34 5.22 6.72
CA SER A 130 6.56 3.99 6.68
C SER A 130 5.39 4.03 7.66
N ILE A 131 5.58 4.52 8.89
CA ILE A 131 4.48 4.69 9.86
C ILE A 131 3.40 5.61 9.30
N LEU A 132 3.79 6.76 8.71
CA LEU A 132 2.85 7.68 8.07
C LEU A 132 2.11 7.03 6.90
N LEU A 133 2.81 6.28 6.06
CA LEU A 133 2.22 5.55 4.94
C LEU A 133 1.13 4.58 5.41
N TYR A 134 1.43 3.77 6.43
CA TYR A 134 0.44 2.84 6.99
C TYR A 134 -0.75 3.57 7.64
N LEU A 135 -0.51 4.70 8.31
CA LEU A 135 -1.57 5.51 8.90
C LEU A 135 -2.55 6.04 7.83
N PHE A 136 -2.04 6.65 6.76
CA PHE A 136 -2.87 7.11 5.65
C PHE A 136 -3.53 5.95 4.90
N GLY A 137 -2.83 4.82 4.73
CA GLY A 137 -3.39 3.63 4.10
C GLY A 137 -4.63 3.09 4.83
N VAL A 138 -4.57 2.98 6.16
CA VAL A 138 -5.72 2.54 6.96
C VAL A 138 -6.89 3.52 6.85
N MET A 139 -6.62 4.83 6.88
CA MET A 139 -7.67 5.85 6.71
C MET A 139 -8.39 5.70 5.36
N THR A 140 -7.64 5.60 4.27
CA THR A 140 -8.18 5.46 2.91
C THR A 140 -9.03 4.19 2.75
N ILE A 141 -8.50 3.03 3.16
CA ILE A 141 -9.21 1.74 3.06
C ILE A 141 -10.51 1.76 3.87
N THR A 142 -10.49 2.37 5.06
CA THR A 142 -11.65 2.46 5.94
C THR A 142 -12.77 3.33 5.32
N VAL A 143 -12.40 4.47 4.73
CA VAL A 143 -13.37 5.35 4.05
C VAL A 143 -13.99 4.66 2.84
N ALA A 144 -13.18 3.95 2.06
CA ALA A 144 -13.66 3.18 0.92
C ALA A 144 -14.62 2.06 1.31
N TRP A 145 -14.27 1.29 2.35
CA TRP A 145 -15.14 0.24 2.89
C TRP A 145 -16.49 0.81 3.33
N SER A 146 -16.48 1.95 4.03
CA SER A 146 -17.71 2.66 4.39
C SER A 146 -18.54 3.00 3.14
N GLY A 147 -17.91 3.53 2.09
CA GLY A 147 -18.59 3.82 0.82
C GLY A 147 -19.32 2.61 0.22
N TYR A 148 -18.72 1.42 0.26
CA TYR A 148 -19.37 0.19 -0.21
C TYR A 148 -20.53 -0.24 0.69
N VAL A 149 -20.35 -0.20 2.01
CA VAL A 149 -21.39 -0.59 2.97
C VAL A 149 -22.62 0.31 2.87
N VAL A 150 -22.40 1.61 2.72
CA VAL A 150 -23.47 2.59 2.56
C VAL A 150 -24.26 2.34 1.28
N LYS A 151 -23.58 2.10 0.16
CA LYS A 151 -24.23 1.72 -1.11
C LYS A 151 -25.00 0.41 -0.98
N PHE A 152 -24.46 -0.58 -0.29
CA PHE A 152 -25.13 -1.85 -0.05
C PHE A 152 -26.41 -1.70 0.79
N ILE A 153 -26.36 -0.94 1.89
CA ILE A 153 -27.54 -0.66 2.72
C ILE A 153 -28.62 0.03 1.90
N TYR A 154 -28.24 1.04 1.10
CA TYR A 154 -29.16 1.74 0.21
C TYR A 154 -29.87 0.78 -0.76
N LEU A 155 -29.14 -0.15 -1.36
CA LEU A 155 -29.69 -1.13 -2.32
C LEU A 155 -30.63 -2.17 -1.68
N VAL A 156 -30.38 -2.57 -0.44
CA VAL A 156 -31.11 -3.69 0.21
C VAL A 156 -32.34 -3.23 0.97
N SER A 157 -32.33 -2.00 1.51
CA SER A 157 -33.33 -1.60 2.51
C SER A 157 -34.17 -0.37 2.12
N ASP A 158 -33.96 0.20 0.93
CA ASP A 158 -34.47 1.53 0.52
C ASP A 158 -34.24 2.62 1.60
N PHE A 159 -33.34 2.34 2.55
CA PHE A 159 -33.04 3.21 3.65
C PHE A 159 -32.21 4.34 3.08
N ASN A 160 -32.88 5.46 2.86
CA ASN A 160 -32.21 6.69 2.46
C ASN A 160 -31.36 7.13 3.65
N ALA A 161 -30.08 6.77 3.61
CA ALA A 161 -29.10 7.12 4.61
C ALA A 161 -28.74 8.63 4.46
N THR A 162 -29.75 9.48 4.46
CA THR A 162 -29.67 10.95 4.51
C THR A 162 -29.29 11.44 5.91
N ARG A 163 -29.13 10.52 6.87
CA ARG A 163 -28.65 10.85 8.21
C ARG A 163 -27.21 11.31 8.12
N ALA A 164 -26.88 12.38 8.84
CA ALA A 164 -25.57 13.04 8.86
C ALA A 164 -24.41 12.18 9.41
N ILE A 165 -24.44 10.86 9.29
CA ILE A 165 -23.52 9.91 9.94
C ILE A 165 -22.79 9.01 8.93
N VAL A 166 -22.86 9.33 7.65
CA VAL A 166 -22.48 8.40 6.58
C VAL A 166 -21.18 8.81 5.88
N GLN A 167 -20.87 10.11 5.87
CA GLN A 167 -19.63 10.63 5.29
C GLN A 167 -18.94 11.62 6.24
N ALA A 168 -17.68 11.92 5.95
CA ALA A 168 -16.93 12.94 6.68
C ALA A 168 -17.56 14.33 6.44
N PRO A 169 -17.46 15.26 7.42
CA PRO A 169 -18.07 16.59 7.32
C PRO A 169 -17.44 17.48 6.25
N ILE A 170 -16.16 17.21 5.96
CA ILE A 170 -15.37 17.91 4.95
C ILE A 170 -15.03 16.88 3.87
N GLY A 171 -15.42 17.17 2.64
CA GLY A 171 -15.06 16.42 1.45
C GLY A 171 -14.03 17.18 0.62
N TRP A 172 -13.22 16.45 -0.14
CA TRP A 172 -12.35 17.01 -1.17
C TRP A 172 -12.99 16.78 -2.53
N ASN A 173 -13.12 17.83 -3.34
CA ASN A 173 -13.59 17.71 -4.71
C ASN A 173 -12.38 17.70 -5.66
N GLU A 174 -12.03 16.54 -6.17
CA GLU A 174 -10.91 16.35 -7.12
C GLU A 174 -11.08 17.11 -8.44
N THR A 175 -12.30 17.48 -8.82
CA THR A 175 -12.53 18.21 -10.08
C THR A 175 -12.28 19.71 -9.92
N VAL A 176 -12.63 20.27 -8.77
CA VAL A 176 -12.52 21.72 -8.49
C VAL A 176 -11.31 22.02 -7.58
N GLU A 177 -10.64 20.99 -7.07
CA GLU A 177 -9.51 21.08 -6.13
C GLU A 177 -9.84 21.95 -4.90
N THR A 178 -11.07 21.83 -4.40
CA THR A 178 -11.57 22.61 -3.26
C THR A 178 -12.22 21.72 -2.21
N PHE A 179 -12.06 22.13 -0.96
CA PHE A 179 -12.80 21.55 0.16
C PHE A 179 -14.26 22.03 0.13
N TYR A 180 -15.18 21.10 0.33
CA TYR A 180 -16.60 21.41 0.46
C TYR A 180 -17.17 20.75 1.72
N VAL A 181 -18.23 21.37 2.26
CA VAL A 181 -18.96 20.82 3.39
C VAL A 181 -20.00 19.84 2.87
N THR A 182 -19.94 18.59 3.31
CA THR A 182 -20.82 17.50 2.82
C THR A 182 -22.23 17.57 3.43
N GLY A 183 -22.44 18.39 4.46
CA GLY A 183 -23.66 18.40 5.27
C GLY A 183 -23.77 17.20 6.22
N GLN A 184 -22.74 16.35 6.27
CA GLN A 184 -22.63 15.22 7.17
C GLN A 184 -21.80 15.61 8.40
N THR A 185 -21.94 14.89 9.51
CA THR A 185 -21.21 15.18 10.75
C THR A 185 -20.01 14.25 10.92
N ILE A 186 -20.19 12.94 10.71
CA ILE A 186 -19.14 11.92 10.89
C ILE A 186 -19.36 10.75 9.94
N ASN A 187 -18.28 10.02 9.60
CA ASN A 187 -18.37 8.75 8.88
C ASN A 187 -18.45 7.59 9.89
N LEU A 188 -19.65 7.29 10.39
CA LEU A 188 -19.86 6.29 11.44
C LEU A 188 -19.47 4.87 11.00
N PRO A 189 -19.81 4.38 9.79
CA PRO A 189 -19.38 3.04 9.37
C PRO A 189 -17.86 2.90 9.30
N ALA A 190 -17.14 3.95 8.89
CA ALA A 190 -15.68 3.95 8.88
C ALA A 190 -15.12 3.85 10.31
N ILE A 191 -15.61 4.67 11.24
CA ILE A 191 -15.18 4.63 12.64
C ILE A 191 -15.49 3.24 13.25
N ALA A 192 -16.66 2.69 12.97
CA ALA A 192 -17.10 1.40 13.50
C ALA A 192 -16.18 0.26 13.03
N ILE A 193 -15.82 0.19 11.74
CA ILE A 193 -14.92 -0.87 11.25
C ILE A 193 -13.49 -0.69 11.77
N THR A 194 -12.99 0.54 11.91
CA THR A 194 -11.66 0.78 12.52
C THR A 194 -11.62 0.28 13.96
N ILE A 195 -12.64 0.60 14.77
CA ILE A 195 -12.73 0.11 16.15
C ILE A 195 -12.86 -1.41 16.17
N ALA A 196 -13.70 -1.99 15.32
CA ALA A 196 -13.89 -3.44 15.26
C ALA A 196 -12.59 -4.19 14.93
N ILE A 197 -11.83 -3.73 13.92
CA ILE A 197 -10.54 -4.30 13.57
C ILE A 197 -9.52 -4.08 14.70
N THR A 198 -9.53 -2.91 15.34
CA THR A 198 -8.65 -2.63 16.49
C THR A 198 -8.91 -3.59 17.65
N VAL A 199 -10.18 -3.81 18.01
CA VAL A 199 -10.58 -4.76 19.07
C VAL A 199 -10.16 -6.18 18.69
N LEU A 200 -10.38 -6.58 17.43
CA LEU A 200 -9.97 -7.89 16.92
C LEU A 200 -8.45 -8.08 16.97
N LEU A 201 -7.67 -7.04 16.69
CA LEU A 201 -6.21 -7.05 16.83
C LEU A 201 -5.77 -7.15 18.30
N ILE A 202 -6.45 -6.46 19.22
CA ILE A 202 -6.18 -6.51 20.68
C ILE A 202 -6.48 -7.89 21.26
N ILE A 203 -7.59 -8.52 20.86
CA ILE A 203 -7.96 -9.87 21.31
C ILE A 203 -6.96 -10.92 20.82
N GLY A 204 -6.26 -10.63 19.71
CA GLY A 204 -5.22 -11.49 19.15
C GLY A 204 -5.83 -12.62 18.34
N VAL A 205 -5.77 -12.50 17.02
CA VAL A 205 -6.21 -13.57 16.10
C VAL A 205 -5.15 -14.65 16.04
N ARG A 206 -5.20 -15.59 16.98
CA ARG A 206 -4.32 -16.77 16.99
C ARG A 206 -4.63 -17.78 15.87
N LYS A 207 -5.74 -17.60 15.13
CA LYS A 207 -6.16 -18.50 14.04
C LYS A 207 -5.70 -18.03 12.66
N THR A 208 -4.51 -18.53 12.33
CA THR A 208 -4.12 -19.28 11.13
C THR A 208 -4.24 -18.60 9.76
N ALA A 209 -3.11 -18.60 9.05
CA ALA A 209 -2.93 -18.24 7.64
C ALA A 209 -4.00 -18.78 6.66
N MET A 210 -4.76 -19.81 7.04
CA MET A 210 -5.92 -20.32 6.31
C MET A 210 -7.07 -19.32 6.21
N ALA A 211 -7.38 -18.58 7.28
CA ALA A 211 -8.43 -17.55 7.23
C ALA A 211 -8.05 -16.44 6.23
N ASN A 212 -6.78 -16.02 6.24
CA ASN A 212 -6.28 -15.06 5.28
C ASN A 212 -6.35 -15.58 3.83
N LEU A 213 -5.93 -16.84 3.61
CA LEU A 213 -5.99 -17.47 2.29
C LEU A 213 -7.43 -17.47 1.73
N VAL A 214 -8.42 -17.82 2.56
CA VAL A 214 -9.84 -17.82 2.14
C VAL A 214 -10.29 -16.43 1.71
N LEU A 215 -9.95 -15.38 2.48
CA LEU A 215 -10.31 -14.00 2.14
C LEU A 215 -9.69 -13.56 0.81
N VAL A 216 -8.43 -13.92 0.56
CA VAL A 216 -7.72 -13.59 -0.69
C VAL A 216 -8.38 -14.29 -1.88
N VAL A 217 -8.68 -15.57 -1.75
CA VAL A 217 -9.34 -16.34 -2.80
C VAL A 217 -10.70 -15.75 -3.13
N ILE A 218 -11.49 -15.35 -2.13
CA ILE A 218 -12.78 -14.68 -2.33
C ILE A 218 -12.58 -13.37 -3.11
N LYS A 219 -11.61 -12.53 -2.73
CA LYS A 219 -11.31 -11.26 -3.44
C LYS A 219 -10.97 -11.51 -4.91
N ILE A 220 -10.13 -12.50 -5.21
CA ILE A 220 -9.72 -12.84 -6.57
C ILE A 220 -10.92 -13.36 -7.37
N ILE A 221 -11.75 -14.23 -6.79
CA ILE A 221 -12.96 -14.75 -7.45
C ILE A 221 -13.91 -13.60 -7.82
N ILE A 222 -14.17 -12.68 -6.89
CA ILE A 222 -15.03 -11.51 -7.15
C ILE A 222 -14.48 -10.68 -8.31
N LEU A 223 -13.16 -10.46 -8.36
CA LEU A 223 -12.52 -9.71 -9.43
C LEU A 223 -12.65 -10.43 -10.79
N LEU A 224 -12.41 -11.74 -10.83
CA LEU A 224 -12.59 -12.53 -12.05
C LEU A 224 -14.03 -12.53 -12.52
N ILE A 225 -15.00 -12.67 -11.62
CA ILE A 225 -16.43 -12.57 -11.95
C ILE A 225 -16.73 -11.20 -12.57
N PHE A 226 -16.21 -10.13 -11.99
CA PHE A 226 -16.39 -8.78 -12.52
C PHE A 226 -15.81 -8.66 -13.94
N ILE A 227 -14.56 -9.09 -14.16
CA ILE A 227 -13.90 -9.04 -15.48
C ILE A 227 -14.74 -9.80 -16.52
N PHE A 228 -15.05 -11.08 -16.26
CA PHE A 228 -15.77 -11.92 -17.23
C PHE A 228 -17.22 -11.48 -17.47
N ALA A 229 -17.92 -11.00 -16.43
CA ALA A 229 -19.27 -10.48 -16.58
C ALA A 229 -19.28 -9.18 -17.39
N CYS A 230 -18.31 -8.30 -17.17
CA CYS A 230 -18.19 -7.01 -17.86
C CYS A 230 -17.71 -7.15 -19.30
N CYS A 231 -16.94 -8.18 -19.67
CA CYS A 231 -16.47 -8.40 -21.04
C CYS A 231 -17.59 -8.31 -22.10
N LYS A 232 -18.80 -8.79 -21.77
CA LYS A 232 -19.96 -8.74 -22.69
C LYS A 232 -20.52 -7.31 -22.88
N TYR A 233 -20.29 -6.42 -21.92
CA TYR A 233 -20.80 -5.04 -21.92
C TYR A 233 -19.75 -4.02 -22.39
N VAL A 234 -18.57 -4.47 -22.83
CA VAL A 234 -17.52 -3.58 -23.35
C VAL A 234 -17.96 -3.00 -24.70
N ASN A 235 -18.15 -1.68 -24.74
CA ASN A 235 -18.39 -0.94 -25.96
C ASN A 235 -17.08 -0.27 -26.42
N THR A 236 -16.55 -0.69 -27.57
CA THR A 236 -15.29 -0.19 -28.10
C THR A 236 -15.30 1.30 -28.41
N LYS A 237 -16.48 1.90 -28.63
CA LYS A 237 -16.62 3.35 -28.84
C LYS A 237 -16.24 4.18 -27.61
N ASN A 238 -16.33 3.62 -26.40
CA ASN A 238 -15.95 4.33 -25.18
C ASN A 238 -14.43 4.51 -25.06
N TYR A 239 -13.63 3.82 -25.88
CA TYR A 239 -12.18 4.00 -25.95
C TYR A 239 -11.75 5.09 -26.93
N ASP A 240 -12.68 5.71 -27.66
CA ASP A 240 -12.38 6.79 -28.59
C ASP A 240 -12.99 8.11 -28.08
N PRO A 241 -12.18 9.14 -27.78
CA PRO A 241 -10.72 9.20 -27.87
C PRO A 241 -10.01 8.47 -26.72
N PHE A 242 -8.97 7.68 -27.05
CA PHE A 242 -8.24 6.91 -26.04
C PHE A 242 -7.46 7.82 -25.08
N PHE A 243 -6.88 8.88 -25.64
CA PHE A 243 -6.38 10.03 -24.90
C PHE A 243 -7.38 11.18 -25.10
N PRO A 244 -8.27 11.45 -24.12
CA PRO A 244 -9.19 12.57 -24.23
C PRO A 244 -8.42 13.90 -24.30
N THR A 245 -9.01 14.89 -24.95
CA THR A 245 -8.41 16.22 -25.11
C THR A 245 -8.06 16.81 -23.75
N ASN A 246 -6.80 17.21 -23.58
CA ASN A 246 -6.34 17.86 -22.37
C ASN A 246 -7.08 19.20 -22.18
N LEU A 247 -7.63 19.44 -21.00
CA LEU A 247 -8.42 20.62 -20.67
C LEU A 247 -7.57 21.84 -20.26
N GLY A 248 -6.30 21.87 -20.64
CA GLY A 248 -5.35 22.95 -20.31
C GLY A 248 -4.76 22.87 -18.91
N SER A 249 -4.97 21.75 -18.19
CA SER A 249 -4.39 21.50 -16.86
C SER A 249 -3.53 20.25 -16.89
N PHE A 250 -2.43 20.24 -16.11
CA PHE A 250 -1.55 19.08 -16.00
C PHE A 250 -2.32 17.85 -15.49
N SER A 251 -3.29 18.06 -14.61
CA SER A 251 -4.02 16.99 -13.94
C SER A 251 -5.15 16.37 -14.76
N LYS A 252 -5.57 16.94 -15.90
CA LYS A 252 -6.82 16.53 -16.59
C LYS A 252 -6.62 16.14 -18.05
N TYR A 253 -6.77 14.84 -18.29
CA TYR A 253 -6.73 14.17 -19.59
C TYR A 253 -5.44 14.39 -20.40
N GLY A 254 -5.38 13.79 -21.59
CA GLY A 254 -4.15 13.68 -22.38
C GLY A 254 -3.03 12.93 -21.65
N VAL A 255 -1.80 13.11 -22.13
CA VAL A 255 -0.61 12.43 -21.57
C VAL A 255 -0.33 12.88 -20.14
N THR A 256 -0.53 14.17 -19.82
CA THR A 256 -0.26 14.67 -18.46
C THR A 256 -1.30 14.14 -17.46
N GLY A 257 -2.58 14.08 -17.82
CA GLY A 257 -3.62 13.48 -16.99
C GLY A 257 -3.42 11.97 -16.79
N MET A 258 -2.94 11.26 -17.82
CA MET A 258 -2.49 9.86 -17.68
C MET A 258 -1.33 9.72 -16.68
N LEU A 259 -0.34 10.61 -16.70
CA LEU A 259 0.76 10.60 -15.71
C LEU A 259 0.28 10.94 -14.29
N GLN A 260 -0.66 11.88 -14.16
CA GLN A 260 -1.30 12.19 -12.88
C GLN A 260 -2.06 10.98 -12.33
N ALA A 261 -2.84 10.32 -13.19
CA ALA A 261 -3.53 9.08 -12.85
C ALA A 261 -2.55 7.99 -12.39
N SER A 262 -1.37 7.87 -13.00
CA SER A 262 -0.32 6.94 -12.55
C SER A 262 0.07 7.20 -11.10
N THR A 263 0.27 8.46 -10.72
CA THR A 263 0.59 8.80 -9.31
C THR A 263 -0.54 8.39 -8.37
N TYR A 264 -1.80 8.56 -8.81
CA TYR A 264 -2.98 8.20 -8.04
C TYR A 264 -3.15 6.68 -7.87
N VAL A 265 -3.08 5.92 -8.98
CA VAL A 265 -3.28 4.45 -8.98
C VAL A 265 -2.05 3.69 -8.50
N PHE A 266 -0.91 4.34 -8.28
CA PHE A 266 0.25 3.72 -7.63
C PHE A 266 -0.13 3.14 -6.25
N PHE A 267 -1.08 3.77 -5.55
CA PHE A 267 -1.63 3.25 -4.29
C PHE A 267 -2.17 1.82 -4.42
N ALA A 268 -2.72 1.43 -5.58
CA ALA A 268 -3.24 0.08 -5.80
C ALA A 268 -2.16 -1.01 -5.79
N HIS A 269 -0.88 -0.64 -5.96
CA HIS A 269 0.26 -1.56 -5.94
C HIS A 269 0.96 -1.61 -4.57
N VAL A 270 0.57 -0.76 -3.62
CA VAL A 270 1.15 -0.76 -2.26
C VAL A 270 0.69 -2.02 -1.52
N GLY A 271 1.60 -2.62 -0.74
CA GLY A 271 1.29 -3.77 0.12
C GLY A 271 2.06 -5.05 -0.22
N PHE A 272 2.80 -5.11 -1.34
CA PHE A 272 3.66 -6.26 -1.65
C PHE A 272 4.74 -6.49 -0.56
N ASP A 273 5.19 -5.43 0.10
CA ASP A 273 6.18 -5.44 1.18
C ASP A 273 5.68 -6.12 2.47
N SER A 274 4.36 -6.30 2.61
CA SER A 274 3.77 -7.10 3.71
C SER A 274 4.28 -8.54 3.73
N VAL A 275 4.65 -9.10 2.57
CA VAL A 275 5.24 -10.45 2.45
C VAL A 275 6.53 -10.57 3.24
N ALA A 276 7.34 -9.50 3.32
CA ALA A 276 8.60 -9.47 4.05
C ALA A 276 8.39 -9.55 5.58
N THR A 277 7.23 -9.11 6.08
CA THR A 277 6.92 -9.21 7.53
C THR A 277 6.75 -10.65 7.99
N ALA A 278 6.29 -11.53 7.11
CA ALA A 278 6.08 -12.95 7.38
C ALA A 278 7.35 -13.80 7.15
N ALA A 279 8.50 -13.19 6.83
CA ALA A 279 9.73 -13.91 6.48
C ALA A 279 10.16 -14.97 7.51
N GLN A 280 9.98 -14.69 8.81
CA GLN A 280 10.37 -15.61 9.89
C GLN A 280 9.42 -16.81 10.05
N GLU A 281 8.19 -16.73 9.54
CA GLU A 281 7.20 -17.81 9.62
C GLU A 281 7.29 -18.79 8.44
N VAL A 282 8.25 -18.58 7.54
CA VAL A 282 8.34 -19.28 6.25
C VAL A 282 9.37 -20.39 6.29
N LYS A 283 9.05 -21.56 5.71
CA LYS A 283 9.95 -22.72 5.68
C LYS A 283 11.26 -22.46 4.95
N SER A 284 11.20 -21.77 3.81
CA SER A 284 12.37 -21.47 2.96
C SER A 284 12.30 -20.02 2.46
N PRO A 285 12.63 -19.03 3.32
CA PRO A 285 12.46 -17.61 3.01
C PRO A 285 13.28 -17.16 1.79
N GLU A 286 14.51 -17.64 1.65
CA GLU A 286 15.44 -17.32 0.56
C GLU A 286 14.84 -17.56 -0.85
N LYS A 287 14.01 -18.60 -0.99
CA LYS A 287 13.35 -18.95 -2.26
C LYS A 287 11.91 -18.44 -2.31
N SER A 288 11.20 -18.48 -1.19
CA SER A 288 9.77 -18.19 -1.16
C SER A 288 9.47 -16.70 -1.18
N LEU A 289 10.31 -15.86 -0.56
CA LEU A 289 10.13 -14.42 -0.55
C LEU A 289 10.23 -13.82 -1.96
N PRO A 290 11.26 -14.14 -2.79
CA PRO A 290 11.31 -13.64 -4.15
C PRO A 290 10.11 -14.06 -5.00
N ILE A 291 9.71 -15.33 -4.92
CA ILE A 291 8.56 -15.85 -5.68
C ILE A 291 7.28 -15.11 -5.28
N ALA A 292 7.07 -14.88 -3.99
CA ALA A 292 5.87 -14.21 -3.51
C ALA A 292 5.85 -12.71 -3.83
N LEU A 293 6.97 -12.00 -3.67
CA LEU A 293 7.07 -10.56 -3.96
C LEU A 293 6.86 -10.27 -5.46
N ILE A 294 7.60 -10.97 -6.31
CA ILE A 294 7.51 -10.79 -7.77
C ILE A 294 6.18 -11.35 -8.28
N GLY A 295 5.80 -12.55 -7.84
CA GLY A 295 4.59 -13.23 -8.29
C GLY A 295 3.32 -12.45 -7.95
N SER A 296 3.19 -11.95 -6.72
CA SER A 296 2.02 -11.15 -6.33
C SER A 296 1.91 -9.86 -7.15
N THR A 297 3.04 -9.17 -7.39
CA THR A 297 3.08 -7.93 -8.19
C THR A 297 2.71 -8.16 -9.66
N ILE A 298 3.22 -9.23 -10.29
CA ILE A 298 2.89 -9.56 -11.68
C ILE A 298 1.42 -9.96 -11.80
N ILE A 299 0.94 -10.82 -10.90
CA ILE A 299 -0.46 -11.28 -10.92
C ILE A 299 -1.40 -10.10 -10.70
N SER A 300 -1.13 -9.20 -9.75
CA SER A 300 -1.96 -8.01 -9.54
C SER A 300 -1.95 -7.09 -10.76
N LEU A 301 -0.80 -6.89 -11.39
CA LEU A 301 -0.69 -6.07 -12.60
C LEU A 301 -1.56 -6.61 -13.75
N VAL A 302 -1.50 -7.93 -13.99
CA VAL A 302 -2.34 -8.57 -15.01
C VAL A 302 -3.82 -8.39 -14.69
N LEU A 303 -4.21 -8.57 -13.42
CA LEU A 303 -5.59 -8.40 -12.97
C LEU A 303 -6.09 -6.95 -12.98
N TYR A 304 -5.20 -5.97 -12.88
CA TYR A 304 -5.57 -4.55 -12.93
C TYR A 304 -5.71 -4.02 -14.35
N VAL A 305 -5.02 -4.63 -15.31
CA VAL A 305 -5.04 -4.25 -16.73
C VAL A 305 -6.14 -4.98 -17.52
N GLY A 306 -6.38 -6.25 -17.19
CA GLY A 306 -7.39 -7.11 -17.84
C GLY A 306 -8.81 -6.83 -17.37
#